data_AF-A0A7S0N6B0-F1
#
_entry.id   AF-A0A7S0N6B0-F1
#
_cell.length_a   1.000
_cell.length_b   1.000
_cell.length_c   1.000
_cell.angle_alpha   90.00
_cell.angle_beta   90.00
_cell.angle_gamma   90.00
#
_symmetry.space_group_name_H-M   'P 1'
#
loop_
_entity.id
_entity.type
_entity.pdbx_description
1 polymer ?
#
loop_
_entity_poly.entity_id
_entity_poly.type
_entity_poly.pdbx_seq_one_letter_code
_entity_poly.pdbx_strand_id
1 'polypeptide(L)'
;DAEAADADDGRGPSVSKEGWSGEWVQWCVKALRKVKKRRDADPFKTPVDWEGLGLPDYLQVLRAEGCTPMDLGTVERRLLATAAAVNTAAAEWGASDDPAAAAAAVAASA
;
A
#
# COMPACT_ATOMS: atom_id res chain seq x y z
N ASP A 1 -0.78 -24.53 -24.02
CA ASP A 1 -0.57 -23.07 -24.01
C ASP A 1 0.14 -22.61 -22.75
N ALA A 2 0.98 -21.59 -22.90
CA ALA A 2 2.08 -21.20 -22.04
C ALA A 2 1.69 -20.82 -20.59
N GLU A 3 2.22 -21.55 -19.62
CA GLU A 3 2.36 -21.08 -18.24
C GLU A 3 3.75 -20.44 -18.12
N ALA A 4 3.83 -19.13 -18.41
CA ALA A 4 5.02 -18.35 -18.07
C ALA A 4 4.99 -18.13 -16.55
N ALA A 5 5.64 -19.04 -15.81
CA ALA A 5 5.91 -18.87 -14.40
C ALA A 5 6.81 -17.65 -14.22
N ASP A 6 6.22 -16.56 -13.77
CA ASP A 6 6.89 -15.37 -13.25
C ASP A 6 7.80 -15.84 -12.10
N ALA A 7 9.09 -15.98 -12.39
CA ALA A 7 10.10 -16.43 -11.44
C ALA A 7 10.40 -15.30 -10.43
N ASP A 8 9.46 -15.07 -9.51
CA ASP A 8 9.66 -14.26 -8.31
C ASP A 8 10.54 -15.06 -7.35
N ASP A 9 11.83 -14.72 -7.24
CA ASP A 9 12.79 -15.40 -6.34
C ASP A 9 12.48 -15.18 -4.85
N GLY A 10 11.41 -14.43 -4.56
CA GLY A 10 10.93 -14.12 -3.22
C GLY A 10 11.78 -13.07 -2.50
N ARG A 11 12.84 -12.56 -3.12
CA ARG A 11 13.65 -11.48 -2.56
C ARG A 11 13.02 -10.14 -2.95
N GLY A 12 12.52 -9.41 -1.95
CA GLY A 12 12.03 -8.05 -2.13
C GLY A 12 13.14 -7.09 -2.62
N PRO A 13 12.77 -5.84 -2.95
CA PRO A 13 13.72 -4.80 -3.34
C PRO A 13 14.89 -4.65 -2.35
N SER A 14 15.97 -3.96 -2.70
CA SER A 14 16.99 -3.62 -1.70
C SER A 14 16.46 -2.53 -0.75
N VAL A 15 16.68 -2.68 0.56
CA VAL A 15 16.37 -1.61 1.53
C VAL A 15 17.47 -0.55 1.46
N SER A 16 17.16 0.68 1.07
CA SER A 16 18.10 1.82 1.20
C SER A 16 17.92 2.52 2.55
N LYS A 17 18.83 3.43 2.90
CA LYS A 17 18.81 4.15 4.19
C LYS A 17 17.64 5.14 4.29
N GLU A 18 17.04 5.55 3.17
CA GLU A 18 16.04 6.63 3.11
C GLU A 18 14.58 6.18 3.30
N GLY A 19 14.32 4.96 3.76
CA GLY A 19 12.98 4.50 4.11
C GLY A 19 12.31 3.65 3.03
N TRP A 20 10.98 3.51 3.13
CA TRP A 20 10.19 2.62 2.27
C TRP A 20 10.07 3.24 0.87
N SER A 21 10.86 2.73 -0.09
CA SER A 21 10.75 3.17 -1.49
C SER A 21 9.37 2.83 -2.08
N GLY A 22 8.95 3.55 -3.12
CA GLY A 22 7.72 3.22 -3.86
C GLY A 22 7.73 1.79 -4.40
N GLU A 23 8.90 1.25 -4.69
CA GLU A 23 9.09 -0.14 -5.10
C GLU A 23 8.68 -1.13 -4.00
N TRP A 24 9.02 -0.86 -2.74
CA TRP A 24 8.57 -1.66 -1.59
C TRP A 24 7.05 -1.63 -1.45
N VAL A 25 6.43 -0.47 -1.64
CA VAL A 25 4.97 -0.35 -1.58
C VAL A 25 4.31 -1.21 -2.67
N GLN A 26 4.81 -1.16 -3.90
CA GLN A 26 4.31 -1.99 -4.99
C GLN A 26 4.53 -3.50 -4.73
N TRP A 27 5.68 -3.86 -4.17
CA TRP A 27 5.97 -5.24 -3.79
C TRP A 27 4.97 -5.74 -2.73
N CYS A 28 4.72 -4.95 -1.67
CA CYS A 28 3.74 -5.28 -0.65
C CYS A 28 2.32 -5.42 -1.22
N VAL A 29 1.92 -4.58 -2.18
CA VAL A 29 0.62 -4.72 -2.88
C VAL A 29 0.53 -6.05 -3.63
N LYS A 30 1.57 -6.45 -4.35
CA LYS A 30 1.62 -7.75 -5.05
C LYS A 30 1.54 -8.92 -4.07
N ALA A 31 2.34 -8.88 -3.00
CA ALA A 31 2.35 -9.90 -1.95
C ALA A 31 0.96 -10.03 -1.28
N LEU A 32 0.33 -8.90 -0.94
CA LEU A 32 -1.00 -8.88 -0.34
C LEU A 32 -2.05 -9.50 -1.27
N ARG A 33 -2.02 -9.17 -2.57
CA ARG A 33 -2.94 -9.75 -3.55
C ARG A 33 -2.75 -11.26 -3.71
N LYS A 34 -1.52 -11.76 -3.59
CA LYS A 34 -1.23 -13.20 -3.58
C LYS A 34 -1.86 -13.87 -2.36
N VAL A 35 -1.71 -13.28 -1.16
CA VAL A 35 -2.36 -13.78 0.07
C VAL A 35 -3.88 -13.77 -0.06
N LYS A 36 -4.47 -12.66 -0.53
CA LYS A 36 -5.93 -12.48 -0.65
C LYS A 36 -6.62 -13.44 -1.63
N LYS A 37 -5.87 -14.03 -2.57
CA LYS A 37 -6.38 -15.03 -3.53
C LYS A 37 -6.44 -16.45 -2.97
N ARG A 38 -5.81 -16.73 -1.84
CA ARG A 38 -5.82 -18.06 -1.24
C ARG A 38 -7.22 -18.38 -0.69
N ARG A 39 -7.57 -19.68 -0.67
CA ARG A 39 -8.88 -20.15 -0.20
C ARG A 39 -9.12 -19.90 1.29
N ASP A 40 -8.05 -19.89 2.08
CA ASP A 40 -8.06 -19.60 3.52
C ASP A 40 -8.15 -18.11 3.84
N ALA A 41 -8.09 -17.23 2.84
CA ALA A 41 -8.11 -15.78 3.04
C ALA A 41 -9.53 -15.20 3.21
N ASP A 42 -10.58 -15.95 2.86
CA ASP A 42 -11.98 -15.49 2.86
C ASP A 42 -12.40 -14.73 4.13
N PRO A 43 -12.21 -15.26 5.36
CA PRO A 43 -12.63 -14.56 6.58
C PRO A 43 -11.82 -13.29 6.87
N PHE A 44 -10.71 -13.06 6.18
CA PHE A 44 -9.83 -11.91 6.38
C PHE A 44 -10.00 -10.85 5.28
N LYS A 45 -10.86 -11.05 4.28
CA LYS A 45 -11.04 -10.11 3.15
C LYS A 45 -11.73 -8.81 3.56
N THR A 46 -12.57 -8.86 4.59
CA THR A 46 -13.38 -7.77 5.11
C THR A 46 -13.27 -7.73 6.64
N PRO A 47 -13.61 -6.60 7.29
CA PRO A 47 -13.73 -6.55 8.74
C PRO A 47 -14.67 -7.65 9.25
N VAL A 48 -14.36 -8.19 10.43
CA VAL A 48 -15.21 -9.17 11.11
C VAL A 48 -16.53 -8.50 11.50
N ASP A 49 -17.65 -9.04 11.01
CA ASP A 49 -19.00 -8.66 11.43
C ASP A 49 -19.36 -9.37 12.75
N TRP A 50 -18.81 -8.86 13.84
CA TRP A 50 -19.00 -9.45 15.17
C TRP A 50 -20.44 -9.30 15.68
N GLU A 51 -21.20 -8.32 15.21
CA GLU A 51 -22.62 -8.16 15.54
C GLU A 51 -23.46 -9.26 14.87
N GLY A 52 -23.29 -9.45 13.55
CA GLY A 52 -23.98 -10.49 12.79
C GLY A 52 -23.61 -11.92 13.21
N LEU A 53 -22.40 -12.12 13.74
CA LEU A 53 -21.94 -13.40 14.29
C LEU A 53 -22.33 -13.62 15.76
N GLY A 54 -22.94 -12.63 16.42
CA GLY A 54 -23.35 -12.74 17.82
C GLY A 54 -22.16 -12.86 18.78
N LEU A 55 -21.08 -12.11 18.54
CA LEU A 55 -19.85 -12.08 19.34
C LEU A 55 -19.79 -10.79 20.19
N PRO A 56 -20.52 -10.71 21.32
CA PRO A 56 -20.67 -9.47 22.10
C PRO A 56 -19.38 -9.01 22.82
N ASP A 57 -18.44 -9.92 23.02
CA ASP A 57 -17.16 -9.71 23.69
C ASP A 57 -16.00 -9.48 22.71
N TYR A 58 -16.23 -9.59 21.40
CA TYR A 58 -15.18 -9.49 20.36
C TYR A 58 -14.29 -8.25 20.53
N LEU A 59 -14.91 -7.07 20.62
CA LEU A 59 -14.16 -5.82 20.80
C LEU A 59 -13.59 -5.64 22.22
N GLN A 60 -14.10 -6.36 23.21
CA GLN A 60 -13.61 -6.30 24.59
C GLN A 60 -12.29 -7.06 24.69
N VAL A 61 -12.26 -8.29 24.17
CA VAL A 61 -11.05 -9.13 24.12
C VAL A 61 -9.95 -8.44 23.32
N LEU A 62 -10.26 -7.94 22.10
CA LEU A 62 -9.25 -7.27 21.28
C LEU A 62 -8.65 -6.03 21.97
N ARG A 63 -9.47 -5.22 22.63
CA ARG A 63 -8.98 -4.03 23.35
C ARG A 63 -8.18 -4.38 24.60
N ALA A 64 -8.59 -5.40 25.34
CA ALA A 64 -7.86 -5.89 26.51
C ALA A 64 -6.46 -6.40 26.12
N GLU A 65 -6.35 -7.06 24.98
CA GLU A 65 -5.09 -7.60 24.43
C GLU A 65 -4.30 -6.55 23.61
N GLY A 66 -4.66 -5.27 23.66
CA GLY A 66 -3.96 -4.20 22.93
C GLY A 66 -4.03 -4.32 21.40
N CYS A 67 -4.99 -5.08 20.87
CA CYS A 67 -5.16 -5.34 19.46
C CYS A 67 -6.20 -4.40 18.83
N THR A 68 -5.93 -3.94 17.61
CA THR A 68 -6.89 -3.21 16.78
C THR A 68 -7.42 -4.14 15.68
N PRO A 69 -8.74 -4.24 15.45
CA PRO A 69 -9.28 -5.01 14.34
C PRO A 69 -8.63 -4.64 13.00
N MET A 70 -8.34 -5.64 12.18
CA MET A 70 -7.71 -5.45 10.86
C MET A 70 -8.18 -6.52 9.87
N ASP A 71 -8.22 -6.16 8.59
CA ASP A 71 -8.56 -7.03 7.47
C ASP A 71 -7.71 -6.71 6.23
N LEU A 72 -7.58 -7.67 5.31
CA LEU A 72 -6.79 -7.55 4.09
C LEU A 72 -7.33 -6.45 3.16
N GLY A 73 -8.63 -6.16 3.18
CA GLY A 73 -9.22 -5.06 2.43
C GLY A 73 -8.76 -3.70 2.94
N THR A 74 -8.73 -3.51 4.26
CA THR A 74 -8.20 -2.30 4.91
C THR A 74 -6.71 -2.13 4.64
N VAL A 75 -5.92 -3.20 4.76
CA VAL A 75 -4.49 -3.15 4.44
C VAL A 75 -4.28 -2.78 2.96
N GLU A 76 -5.05 -3.35 2.04
CA GLU A 76 -4.94 -3.02 0.60
C GLU A 76 -5.24 -1.54 0.35
N ARG A 77 -6.32 -1.00 0.92
CA ARG A 77 -6.65 0.43 0.79
C ARG A 77 -5.54 1.33 1.32
N ARG A 78 -4.94 0.98 2.47
CA ARG A 78 -3.84 1.75 3.06
C ARG A 78 -2.59 1.70 2.17
N LEU A 79 -2.20 0.52 1.69
CA LEU A 79 -1.05 0.38 0.78
C LEU A 79 -1.25 1.16 -0.53
N LEU A 80 -2.45 1.13 -1.11
CA LEU A 80 -2.75 1.90 -2.32
C LEU A 80 -2.72 3.42 -2.07
N ALA A 81 -3.22 3.87 -0.92
CA ALA A 81 -3.11 5.27 -0.51
C ALA A 81 -1.64 5.69 -0.30
N THR A 82 -0.83 4.83 0.33
CA THR A 82 0.62 5.06 0.45
C THR A 82 1.31 5.08 -0.90
N ALA A 83 0.93 4.21 -1.84
CA ALA A 83 1.48 4.21 -3.19
C ALA A 83 1.20 5.53 -3.93
N ALA A 84 -0.02 6.05 -3.78
CA ALA A 84 -0.38 7.35 -4.33
C ALA A 84 0.45 8.48 -3.69
N ALA A 85 0.60 8.47 -2.36
CA ALA A 85 1.37 9.47 -1.61
C ALA A 85 2.87 9.44 -1.94
N VAL A 86 3.46 8.26 -2.15
CA VAL A 86 4.88 8.14 -2.55
C VAL A 86 5.09 8.68 -3.97
N ASN A 87 4.14 8.43 -4.89
CA ASN A 87 4.21 8.97 -6.25
C ASN A 87 4.05 10.50 -6.28
N THR A 88 3.26 11.08 -5.38
CA THR A 88 3.13 12.55 -5.26
C THR A 88 4.34 13.19 -4.58
N ALA A 89 4.91 12.58 -3.55
CA ALA A 89 6.11 13.09 -2.87
C ALA A 89 7.34 13.11 -3.80
N ALA A 90 7.45 12.13 -4.72
CA ALA A 90 8.47 12.14 -5.76
C ALA A 90 8.31 13.28 -6.78
N ALA A 91 7.08 13.77 -6.99
CA ALA A 91 6.81 14.90 -7.88
C ALA A 91 7.11 16.26 -7.22
N GLU A 92 7.00 16.35 -5.89
CA GLU A 92 7.19 17.61 -5.15
C GLU A 92 8.67 17.92 -4.81
N TRP A 93 9.56 16.92 -4.78
CA TRP A 93 11.02 17.11 -4.61
C TRP A 93 11.80 16.94 -5.94
N GLY A 94 11.13 17.13 -7.07
CA GLY A 94 11.73 17.10 -8.41
C GLY A 94 11.76 18.45 -9.13
N ALA A 95 11.09 19.46 -8.58
CA ALA A 95 11.24 20.84 -9.03
C ALA A 95 12.51 21.41 -8.38
N SER A 96 13.65 21.18 -9.04
CA SER A 96 14.87 21.94 -8.77
C SER A 96 14.54 23.42 -8.73
N ASP A 97 14.89 24.10 -7.63
CA ASP A 97 15.12 25.53 -7.57
C ASP A 97 16.28 25.91 -8.52
N ASP A 98 16.03 25.82 -9.82
CA ASP A 98 16.85 26.43 -10.85
C ASP A 98 16.13 27.71 -11.30
N PRO A 99 16.58 28.89 -10.84
CA PRO A 99 15.93 30.15 -11.19
C PRO A 99 16.05 30.49 -12.68
N ALA A 100 16.73 29.69 -13.50
CA ALA A 100 16.80 29.88 -14.95
C ALA A 100 15.56 29.38 -15.70
N ALA A 101 14.80 28.41 -15.17
CA ALA A 101 13.64 27.85 -15.87
C ALA A 101 12.35 28.70 -15.72
N ALA A 102 12.25 29.50 -14.67
CA ALA A 102 11.10 30.39 -14.44
C ALA A 102 11.08 31.63 -15.37
N ALA A 103 12.21 31.98 -16.00
CA ALA A 103 12.29 33.13 -16.91
C ALA A 103 11.77 32.85 -18.32
N ALA A 104 11.50 31.59 -18.70
CA ALA A 104 11.07 31.23 -20.05
C ALA A 104 9.54 31.09 -20.23
N ALA A 105 8.76 31.07 -19.14
CA ALA A 105 7.31 30.82 -19.20
C ALA A 105 6.42 32.08 -19.15
N VAL A 106 6.99 33.29 -19.01
CA VAL A 106 6.26 34.59 -19.03
C VAL A 106 6.55 35.37 -20.33
N ALA A 107 6.70 34.66 -21.46
CA ALA A 107 6.77 35.29 -22.79
C ALA A 107 5.75 34.71 -23.78
N ALA A 108 4.80 33.88 -23.33
CA ALA A 108 3.83 33.22 -24.20
C ALA A 108 2.40 33.26 -23.64
N SER A 109 1.94 34.44 -23.19
CA SER A 109 0.52 34.78 -23.11
C SER A 109 0.37 36.30 -22.93
N ALA A 110 0.21 36.98 -24.07
CA ALA A 110 -0.14 38.41 -24.25
C ALA A 110 0.93 39.45 -23.88
#